data_AF-A0A7L9C0F6-F1
#
_entry.id   AF-A0A7L9C0F6-F1
#
_cell.length_a   1.000
_cell.length_b   1.000
_cell.length_c   1.000
_cell.angle_alpha   90.00
_cell.angle_beta   90.00
_cell.angle_gamma   90.00
#
_symmetry.space_group_name_H-M   'P 1'
#
loop_
_entity.id
_entity.type
_entity.pdbx_description
1 polymer ?
#
loop_
_entity_poly.entity_id
_entity_poly.type
_entity_poly.pdbx_seq_one_letter_code
_entity_poly.pdbx_strand_id
1 'polypeptide(L)'
;MKPNTNILMAVVVSVVGWCAAVRAQEGQDGEIPEEQRRLIRSLGGEKLKEAEDIVKTTKAMGWDRQYQVMEQATDEMFRQNGWNSEPDQFARNLLREVGQIPPWQARERQEIFLNGLQGRLSLTHDQRILLNNEMQRESMALMARHFKDIVPVVLEVAKTRASDQPFTPEQVQRWSSSLEPMLNDSLETVKKLTQRLERTMTEEQRRILKRDMDALLKRHRDVEKMVVKWKKGEWSPADWGLQNDPIHAGVMQEIAQRSGANASTDQNWKDPSFANNENEWERYVRWFCDYFECDASQRTKADAILKTAKQEAIRYRESRRNVIAQYETRIANEKNPAAKTALTAELNKNLAPIGDLFQRMKERLAADVLTSAQRTRLPQTATVSGAEKSGD
;
A
#
# COMPACT_ATOMS: atom_id res chain seq x y z
N MET A 1 3.07 -11.58 9.85
CA MET A 1 3.60 -10.76 8.74
C MET A 1 2.71 -11.01 7.54
N LYS A 2 1.94 -10.02 7.07
CA LYS A 2 0.94 -10.17 6.02
C LYS A 2 1.21 -9.23 4.83
N PRO A 3 1.02 -9.67 3.57
CA PRO A 3 1.79 -9.11 2.45
C PRO A 3 0.98 -8.59 1.21
N ASN A 4 1.35 -7.39 0.70
CA ASN A 4 0.96 -6.46 -0.44
C ASN A 4 0.93 -6.75 -2.00
N THR A 5 -0.13 -6.26 -2.67
CA THR A 5 -0.58 -6.26 -4.13
C THR A 5 0.14 -5.52 -5.27
N ASN A 6 1.12 -4.62 -5.09
CA ASN A 6 1.26 -3.49 -6.06
C ASN A 6 1.61 -3.87 -7.50
N ILE A 7 2.00 -5.11 -7.70
CA ILE A 7 2.40 -5.67 -8.98
C ILE A 7 1.21 -5.85 -9.93
N LEU A 8 0.10 -6.46 -9.51
CA LEU A 8 -0.94 -6.85 -10.45
C LEU A 8 -1.62 -5.62 -11.07
N MET A 9 -1.83 -4.59 -10.24
CA MET A 9 -2.44 -3.33 -10.68
C MET A 9 -1.45 -2.44 -11.43
N ALA A 10 -0.18 -2.37 -11.05
CA ALA A 10 0.83 -1.68 -11.87
C ALA A 10 0.94 -2.31 -13.27
N VAL A 11 0.78 -3.63 -13.37
CA VAL A 11 0.83 -4.40 -14.63
C VAL A 11 -0.44 -4.19 -15.45
N VAL A 12 -1.63 -4.30 -14.86
CA VAL A 12 -2.92 -3.99 -15.50
C VAL A 12 -2.92 -2.55 -16.05
N VAL A 13 -2.46 -1.59 -15.23
CA VAL A 13 -2.35 -0.18 -15.62
C VAL A 13 -1.35 0.03 -16.75
N SER A 14 -0.18 -0.62 -16.69
CA SER A 14 0.87 -0.48 -17.71
C SER A 14 0.43 -1.04 -19.06
N VAL A 15 -0.29 -2.17 -19.05
CA VAL A 15 -0.79 -2.83 -20.28
C VAL A 15 -1.93 -2.04 -20.91
N VAL A 16 -2.90 -1.58 -20.12
CA VAL A 16 -4.03 -0.78 -20.61
C VAL A 16 -3.57 0.58 -21.13
N GLY A 17 -2.58 1.18 -20.47
CA GLY A 17 -1.97 2.41 -20.96
C GLY A 17 -1.18 2.23 -22.24
N TRP A 18 -0.46 1.12 -22.38
CA TRP A 18 0.26 0.83 -23.61
C TRP A 18 -0.67 0.65 -24.81
N CYS A 19 -1.78 -0.09 -24.65
CA CYS A 19 -2.75 -0.30 -25.73
C CYS A 19 -3.42 1.01 -26.18
N ALA A 20 -3.60 1.95 -25.25
CA ALA A 20 -4.12 3.27 -25.57
C ALA A 20 -3.05 4.23 -26.13
N ALA A 21 -1.78 4.12 -25.71
CA ALA A 21 -0.66 4.90 -26.24
C ALA A 21 -0.43 4.62 -27.73
N VAL A 22 -0.47 3.34 -28.09
CA VAL A 22 -0.39 2.87 -29.48
C VAL A 22 -1.46 3.54 -30.35
N ARG A 23 -2.69 3.70 -29.82
CA ARG A 23 -3.82 4.30 -30.55
C ARG A 23 -3.83 5.83 -30.51
N ALA A 24 -3.41 6.45 -29.41
CA ALA A 24 -3.34 7.91 -29.30
C ALA A 24 -2.29 8.49 -30.27
N GLN A 25 -1.26 7.72 -30.62
CA GLN A 25 -0.31 8.08 -31.69
C GLN A 25 -0.87 7.87 -33.11
N GLU A 26 -1.97 7.13 -33.31
CA GLU A 26 -2.63 7.06 -34.64
C GLU A 26 -3.45 8.33 -34.96
N GLY A 27 -3.80 9.14 -33.95
CA GLY A 27 -4.65 10.33 -34.10
C GLY A 27 -3.92 11.68 -34.06
N GLN A 28 -2.65 11.71 -33.66
CA GLN A 28 -1.75 12.85 -33.83
C GLN A 28 -0.79 12.48 -34.95
N ASP A 29 -0.49 13.38 -35.90
CA ASP A 29 0.34 13.16 -37.11
C ASP A 29 1.79 12.65 -36.89
N GLY A 30 2.13 12.15 -35.69
CA GLY A 30 3.39 11.50 -35.40
C GLY A 30 3.42 10.08 -35.94
N GLU A 31 4.38 9.79 -36.82
CA GLU A 31 4.64 8.42 -37.26
C GLU A 31 4.93 7.50 -36.06
N ILE A 32 4.12 6.44 -35.90
CA ILE A 32 4.42 5.34 -34.98
C ILE A 32 5.80 4.76 -35.34
N PRO A 33 6.76 4.70 -34.40
CA PRO A 33 8.06 4.09 -34.65
C PRO A 33 7.93 2.67 -35.23
N GLU A 34 8.75 2.32 -36.22
CA GLU A 34 8.65 1.05 -36.95
C GLU A 34 8.74 -0.18 -36.03
N GLU A 35 9.47 -0.08 -34.92
CA GLU A 35 9.54 -1.13 -33.89
C GLU A 35 8.17 -1.39 -33.23
N GLN A 36 7.42 -0.33 -32.91
CA GLN A 36 6.06 -0.45 -32.37
C GLN A 36 5.12 -1.04 -33.43
N ARG A 37 5.23 -0.61 -34.69
CA ARG A 37 4.45 -1.21 -35.80
C ARG A 37 4.73 -2.69 -35.99
N ARG A 38 5.99 -3.13 -35.86
CA ARG A 38 6.35 -4.55 -35.91
C ARG A 38 5.75 -5.31 -34.73
N LEU A 39 5.81 -4.74 -33.54
CA LEU A 39 5.21 -5.34 -32.35
C LEU A 39 3.69 -5.48 -32.52
N ILE A 40 2.98 -4.43 -32.91
CA ILE A 40 1.53 -4.44 -33.19
C ILE A 40 1.18 -5.52 -34.22
N ARG A 41 1.93 -5.62 -35.33
CA ARG A 41 1.75 -6.67 -36.34
C ARG A 41 1.99 -8.07 -35.76
N SER A 42 2.96 -8.23 -34.88
CA SER A 42 3.28 -9.53 -34.26
C SER A 42 2.23 -10.02 -33.25
N LEU A 43 1.42 -9.11 -32.69
CA LEU A 43 0.35 -9.47 -31.76
C LEU A 43 -0.83 -10.17 -32.46
N GLY A 44 -1.04 -9.89 -33.75
CA GLY A 44 -2.19 -10.39 -34.51
C GLY A 44 -3.49 -9.64 -34.18
N GLY A 45 -4.45 -9.67 -35.11
CA GLY A 45 -5.69 -8.91 -35.00
C GLY A 45 -6.58 -9.30 -33.82
N GLU A 46 -6.59 -10.59 -33.44
CA GLU A 46 -7.40 -11.08 -32.31
C GLU A 46 -6.94 -10.48 -30.97
N LYS A 47 -5.62 -10.39 -30.74
CA LYS A 47 -5.07 -9.83 -29.49
C LYS A 47 -5.25 -8.32 -29.38
N LEU A 48 -5.23 -7.62 -30.51
CA LEU A 48 -5.58 -6.20 -30.53
C LEU A 48 -7.04 -6.00 -30.14
N LYS A 49 -7.95 -6.83 -30.66
CA LYS A 49 -9.38 -6.78 -30.27
C LYS A 49 -9.57 -7.09 -28.78
N GLU A 50 -8.90 -8.11 -28.25
CA GLU A 50 -8.87 -8.41 -26.81
C GLU A 50 -8.43 -7.18 -25.99
N ALA A 51 -7.36 -6.50 -26.40
CA ALA A 51 -6.89 -5.29 -25.75
C ALA A 51 -7.89 -4.12 -25.82
N GLU A 52 -8.56 -3.93 -26.95
CA GLU A 52 -9.64 -2.95 -27.11
C GLU A 52 -10.81 -3.24 -26.15
N ASP A 53 -11.18 -4.51 -26.01
CA ASP A 53 -12.23 -4.94 -25.10
C ASP A 53 -11.86 -4.67 -23.63
N ILE A 54 -10.57 -4.80 -23.25
CA ILE A 54 -10.09 -4.40 -21.92
C ILE A 54 -10.31 -2.90 -21.71
N VAL A 55 -9.86 -2.05 -22.64
CA VAL A 55 -9.99 -0.59 -22.53
C VAL A 55 -11.46 -0.19 -22.43
N LYS A 56 -12.32 -0.76 -23.28
CA LYS A 56 -13.76 -0.50 -23.28
C LYS A 56 -14.41 -0.91 -21.96
N THR A 57 -14.12 -2.12 -21.47
CA THR A 57 -14.64 -2.62 -20.19
C THR A 57 -14.17 -1.76 -19.03
N THR A 58 -12.88 -1.39 -19.01
CA THR A 58 -12.30 -0.56 -17.94
C THR A 58 -12.88 0.85 -17.92
N LYS A 59 -13.11 1.45 -19.10
CA LYS A 59 -13.82 2.74 -19.20
C LYS A 59 -15.25 2.65 -18.64
N ALA A 60 -15.97 1.58 -18.95
CA ALA A 60 -17.35 1.39 -18.50
C ALA A 60 -17.47 1.22 -16.98
N MET A 61 -16.43 0.72 -16.28
CA MET A 61 -16.43 0.59 -14.83
C MET A 61 -16.34 1.93 -14.07
N GLY A 62 -16.00 3.03 -14.75
CA GLY A 62 -15.75 4.34 -14.14
C GLY A 62 -14.41 4.40 -13.41
N TRP A 63 -13.41 5.03 -14.03
CA TRP A 63 -12.05 5.07 -13.49
C TRP A 63 -11.96 5.72 -12.11
N ASP A 64 -12.67 6.81 -11.87
CA ASP A 64 -12.59 7.54 -10.60
C ASP A 64 -12.98 6.66 -9.39
N ARG A 65 -14.01 5.82 -9.56
CA ARG A 65 -14.42 4.84 -8.54
C ARG A 65 -13.35 3.79 -8.32
N GLN A 66 -12.77 3.24 -9.40
CA GLN A 66 -11.70 2.25 -9.30
C GLN A 66 -10.43 2.84 -8.67
N TYR A 67 -10.11 4.10 -9.00
CA TYR A 67 -8.98 4.82 -8.44
C TYR A 67 -9.06 4.95 -6.93
N GLN A 68 -10.22 5.34 -6.39
CA GLN A 68 -10.41 5.44 -4.93
C GLN A 68 -10.14 4.10 -4.21
N VAL A 69 -10.62 2.99 -4.79
CA VAL A 69 -10.36 1.64 -4.24
C VAL A 69 -8.86 1.32 -4.28
N MET A 70 -8.19 1.60 -5.40
CA MET A 70 -6.75 1.35 -5.54
C MET A 70 -5.91 2.23 -4.61
N GLU A 71 -6.28 3.50 -4.42
CA GLU A 71 -5.60 4.42 -3.51
C GLU A 71 -5.66 3.89 -2.08
N GLN A 72 -6.86 3.53 -1.61
CA GLN A 72 -7.05 2.94 -0.28
C GLN A 72 -6.29 1.62 -0.12
N ALA A 73 -6.32 0.76 -1.14
CA ALA A 73 -5.58 -0.50 -1.13
C ALA A 73 -4.06 -0.26 -1.04
N THR A 74 -3.53 0.70 -1.81
CA THR A 74 -2.13 1.09 -1.77
C THR A 74 -1.74 1.61 -0.39
N ASP A 75 -2.58 2.45 0.21
CA ASP A 75 -2.33 3.00 1.54
C ASP A 75 -2.28 1.94 2.61
N GLU A 76 -3.27 1.07 2.61
CA GLU A 76 -3.33 -0.04 3.53
C GLU A 76 -2.11 -0.94 3.38
N MET A 77 -1.68 -1.22 2.15
CA MET A 77 -0.51 -2.03 1.88
C MET A 77 0.76 -1.43 2.48
N PHE A 78 1.03 -0.16 2.18
CA PHE A 78 2.21 0.55 2.71
C PHE A 78 2.20 0.52 4.24
N ARG A 79 1.02 0.71 4.84
CA ARG A 79 0.81 0.64 6.29
C ARG A 79 1.08 -0.76 6.84
N GLN A 80 0.45 -1.80 6.29
CA GLN A 80 0.55 -3.18 6.76
C GLN A 80 1.97 -3.74 6.72
N ASN A 81 2.78 -3.31 5.75
CA ASN A 81 4.15 -3.80 5.58
C ASN A 81 5.21 -2.89 6.21
N GLY A 82 4.78 -1.86 6.94
CA GLY A 82 5.68 -0.91 7.57
C GLY A 82 6.58 -0.20 6.57
N TRP A 83 6.09 0.02 5.35
CA TRP A 83 6.78 0.79 4.31
C TRP A 83 6.53 2.27 4.59
N ASN A 84 7.24 2.80 5.58
CA ASN A 84 7.02 4.14 6.11
C ASN A 84 8.27 5.04 6.04
N SER A 85 9.37 4.58 5.45
CA SER A 85 10.57 5.39 5.25
C SER A 85 10.30 6.55 4.30
N GLU A 86 11.17 7.57 4.29
CA GLU A 86 11.02 8.70 3.38
C GLU A 86 10.94 8.28 1.89
N PRO A 87 11.79 7.36 1.38
CA PRO A 87 11.62 6.78 0.04
C PRO A 87 10.30 6.03 -0.17
N ASP A 88 9.75 5.39 0.87
CA ASP A 88 8.43 4.75 0.78
C ASP A 88 7.34 5.79 0.63
N GLN A 89 7.38 6.88 1.41
CA GLN A 89 6.40 7.97 1.30
C GLN A 89 6.44 8.62 -0.08
N PHE A 90 7.65 8.86 -0.62
CA PHE A 90 7.80 9.35 -1.99
C PHE A 90 7.18 8.38 -3.01
N ALA A 91 7.53 7.09 -2.95
CA ALA A 91 6.98 6.09 -3.87
C ALA A 91 5.45 5.99 -3.77
N ARG A 92 4.89 6.03 -2.56
CA ARG A 92 3.44 6.02 -2.33
C ARG A 92 2.76 7.23 -2.97
N ASN A 93 3.29 8.42 -2.73
CA ASN A 93 2.72 9.66 -3.28
C ASN A 93 2.80 9.67 -4.81
N LEU A 94 3.93 9.27 -5.38
CA LEU A 94 4.09 9.16 -6.83
C LEU A 94 3.10 8.16 -7.45
N LEU A 95 2.88 7.01 -6.80
CA LEU A 95 1.87 6.04 -7.23
C LEU A 95 0.46 6.62 -7.20
N ARG A 96 0.13 7.44 -6.20
CA ARG A 96 -1.17 8.12 -6.13
C ARG A 96 -1.34 9.13 -7.26
N GLU A 97 -0.36 9.99 -7.49
CA GLU A 97 -0.40 10.99 -8.56
C GLU A 97 -0.54 10.34 -9.93
N VAL A 98 0.29 9.34 -10.23
CA VAL A 98 0.20 8.57 -11.48
C VAL A 98 -1.12 7.80 -11.57
N GLY A 99 -1.64 7.32 -10.44
CA GLY A 99 -2.90 6.59 -10.33
C GLY A 99 -4.14 7.42 -10.68
N GLN A 100 -4.12 8.73 -10.42
CA GLN A 100 -5.27 9.62 -10.71
C GLN A 100 -5.58 9.65 -12.20
N ILE A 101 -4.54 9.62 -13.01
CA ILE A 101 -4.66 9.68 -14.47
C ILE A 101 -5.12 8.31 -14.99
N PRO A 102 -6.24 8.21 -15.73
CA PRO A 102 -6.72 6.95 -16.29
C PRO A 102 -5.66 6.16 -17.07
N PRO A 103 -5.68 4.82 -17.05
CA PRO A 103 -4.62 4.02 -17.64
C PRO A 103 -4.49 4.30 -19.13
N TRP A 104 -5.60 4.54 -19.84
CA TRP A 104 -5.58 4.88 -21.27
C TRP A 104 -4.96 6.24 -21.63
N GLN A 105 -4.50 7.03 -20.66
CA GLN A 105 -3.76 8.27 -20.87
C GLN A 105 -2.26 8.06 -20.55
N ALA A 106 -1.64 7.04 -21.14
CA ALA A 106 -0.29 6.62 -20.79
C ALA A 106 0.79 7.71 -20.89
N ARG A 107 0.70 8.59 -21.89
CA ARG A 107 1.65 9.71 -22.04
C ARG A 107 1.63 10.64 -20.82
N GLU A 108 0.44 10.98 -20.34
CA GLU A 108 0.27 11.84 -19.17
C GLU A 108 0.73 11.14 -17.90
N ARG A 109 0.41 9.85 -17.73
CA ARG A 109 0.93 9.03 -16.62
C ARG A 109 2.45 9.00 -16.59
N GLN A 110 3.07 8.79 -17.75
CA GLN A 110 4.52 8.76 -17.88
C GLN A 110 5.12 10.13 -17.56
N GLU A 111 4.49 11.21 -18.03
CA GLU A 111 4.93 12.58 -17.76
C GLU A 111 4.88 12.91 -16.26
N ILE A 112 3.80 12.58 -15.55
CA ILE A 112 3.70 12.71 -14.08
C ILE A 112 4.81 11.91 -13.39
N PHE A 113 5.03 10.67 -13.81
CA PHE A 113 6.09 9.81 -13.26
C PHE A 113 7.49 10.44 -13.44
N LEU A 114 7.80 10.89 -14.66
CA LEU A 114 9.09 11.51 -14.99
C LEU A 114 9.29 12.83 -14.26
N ASN A 115 8.25 13.65 -14.12
CA ASN A 115 8.31 14.90 -13.35
C ASN A 115 8.56 14.63 -11.86
N GLY A 116 7.91 13.61 -11.29
CA GLY A 116 8.17 13.17 -9.91
C GLY A 116 9.61 12.73 -9.69
N LEU A 117 10.17 11.91 -10.59
CA LEU A 117 11.57 11.49 -10.52
C LEU A 117 12.54 12.64 -10.78
N GLN A 118 12.23 13.53 -11.73
CA GLN A 118 13.03 14.72 -12.00
C GLN A 118 13.12 15.61 -10.76
N GLY A 119 11.99 15.89 -10.10
CA GLY A 119 11.99 16.68 -8.86
C GLY A 119 12.75 16.00 -7.74
N ARG A 120 12.49 14.69 -7.53
CA ARG A 120 13.12 13.89 -6.47
C ARG A 120 14.64 13.82 -6.57
N LEU A 121 15.15 13.59 -7.78
CA LEU A 121 16.58 13.41 -8.04
C LEU A 121 17.22 14.68 -8.59
N SER A 122 16.48 15.79 -8.68
CA SER A 122 16.92 17.03 -9.34
C SER A 122 17.56 16.78 -10.71
N LEU A 123 16.94 15.93 -11.54
CA LEU A 123 17.51 15.55 -12.84
C LEU A 123 17.59 16.76 -13.78
N THR A 124 18.71 16.85 -14.51
CA THR A 124 18.84 17.80 -15.62
C THR A 124 17.88 17.42 -16.75
N HIS A 125 17.67 18.35 -17.69
CA HIS A 125 16.86 18.09 -18.87
C HIS A 125 17.38 16.87 -19.67
N ASP A 126 18.70 16.80 -19.89
CA ASP A 126 19.33 15.70 -20.63
C ASP A 126 19.21 14.36 -19.88
N GLN A 127 19.39 14.36 -18.56
CA GLN A 127 19.20 13.16 -17.73
C GLN A 127 17.75 12.66 -17.79
N ARG A 128 16.77 13.58 -17.79
CA ARG A 128 15.36 13.24 -17.94
C ARG A 128 15.06 12.67 -19.33
N ILE A 129 15.59 13.25 -20.41
CA ILE A 129 15.44 12.71 -21.77
C ILE A 129 16.03 11.30 -21.84
N LEU A 130 17.23 11.10 -21.30
CA LEU A 130 17.86 9.79 -21.23
C LEU A 130 16.97 8.79 -20.49
N LEU A 131 16.51 9.14 -19.29
CA LEU A 131 15.61 8.29 -18.50
C LEU A 131 14.33 7.95 -19.26
N ASN A 132 13.69 8.93 -19.89
CA ASN A 132 12.47 8.74 -20.68
C ASN A 132 12.67 7.72 -21.81
N ASN A 133 13.71 7.92 -22.63
CA ASN A 133 14.00 7.05 -23.77
C ASN A 133 14.32 5.62 -23.34
N GLU A 134 15.11 5.50 -22.28
CA GLU A 134 15.50 4.22 -21.70
C GLU A 134 14.29 3.49 -21.10
N MET A 135 13.44 4.18 -20.34
CA MET A 135 12.19 3.62 -19.82
C MET A 135 11.28 3.13 -20.94
N GLN A 136 11.04 3.94 -21.97
CA GLN A 136 10.17 3.54 -23.09
C GLN A 136 10.69 2.28 -23.77
N ARG A 137 11.99 2.24 -24.09
CA ARG A 137 12.61 1.07 -24.73
C ARG A 137 12.47 -0.19 -23.88
N GLU A 138 12.83 -0.11 -22.60
CA GLU A 138 12.81 -1.28 -21.73
C GLU A 138 11.38 -1.73 -21.40
N SER A 139 10.44 -0.81 -21.20
CA SER A 139 9.02 -1.12 -21.00
C SER A 139 8.41 -1.81 -22.24
N MET A 140 8.75 -1.36 -23.45
CA MET A 140 8.32 -2.02 -24.69
C MET A 140 8.89 -3.43 -24.81
N ALA A 141 10.18 -3.61 -24.50
CA ALA A 141 10.83 -4.92 -24.55
C ALA A 141 10.22 -5.90 -23.52
N LEU A 142 9.97 -5.43 -22.30
CA LEU A 142 9.32 -6.21 -21.24
C LEU A 142 7.89 -6.61 -21.64
N MET A 143 7.11 -5.65 -22.15
CA MET A 143 5.74 -5.89 -22.60
C MET A 143 5.71 -6.91 -23.74
N ALA A 144 6.55 -6.73 -24.77
CA ALA A 144 6.63 -7.67 -25.90
C ALA A 144 6.94 -9.11 -25.46
N ARG A 145 7.84 -9.27 -24.48
CA ARG A 145 8.24 -10.59 -23.95
C ARG A 145 7.10 -11.30 -23.23
N HIS A 146 6.32 -10.57 -22.43
CA HIS A 146 5.34 -11.14 -21.50
C HIS A 146 3.88 -10.92 -21.93
N PHE A 147 3.64 -10.32 -23.09
CA PHE A 147 2.30 -9.94 -23.56
C PHE A 147 1.30 -11.09 -23.53
N LYS A 148 1.71 -12.27 -24.00
CA LYS A 148 0.84 -13.45 -24.08
C LYS A 148 0.37 -13.93 -22.71
N ASP A 149 1.18 -13.74 -21.68
CA ASP A 149 0.89 -14.19 -20.31
C ASP A 149 0.09 -13.14 -19.54
N ILE A 150 0.33 -11.85 -19.82
CA ILE A 150 -0.29 -10.75 -19.08
C ILE A 150 -1.72 -10.47 -19.57
N VAL A 151 -1.96 -10.44 -20.87
CA VAL A 151 -3.28 -10.04 -21.43
C VAL A 151 -4.44 -10.87 -20.88
N PRO A 152 -4.36 -12.22 -20.82
CA PRO A 152 -5.41 -13.02 -20.21
C PRO A 152 -5.70 -12.67 -18.75
N VAL A 153 -4.65 -12.38 -17.96
CA VAL A 153 -4.78 -11.98 -16.56
C VAL A 153 -5.51 -10.64 -16.45
N VAL A 154 -5.11 -9.64 -17.25
CA VAL A 154 -5.75 -8.31 -17.24
C VAL A 154 -7.22 -8.41 -17.65
N LEU A 155 -7.54 -9.21 -18.67
CA LEU A 155 -8.92 -9.47 -19.09
C LEU A 155 -9.75 -10.12 -17.98
N GLU A 156 -9.21 -11.14 -17.31
CA GLU A 156 -9.92 -11.85 -16.23
C GLU A 156 -10.18 -10.91 -15.05
N VAL A 157 -9.20 -10.08 -14.66
CA VAL A 157 -9.35 -9.06 -13.61
C VAL A 157 -10.44 -8.06 -13.99
N ALA A 158 -10.39 -7.49 -15.20
CA ALA A 158 -11.36 -6.50 -15.67
C ALA A 158 -12.78 -7.08 -15.73
N LYS A 159 -12.94 -8.31 -16.24
CA LYS A 159 -14.25 -8.98 -16.31
C LYS A 159 -14.82 -9.31 -14.93
N THR A 160 -13.98 -9.84 -14.03
CA THR A 160 -14.39 -10.16 -12.65
C THR A 160 -14.85 -8.91 -11.91
N ARG A 161 -14.07 -7.82 -11.99
CA ARG A 161 -14.43 -6.50 -11.45
C ARG A 161 -15.68 -5.90 -12.07
N ALA A 162 -15.84 -5.97 -13.39
CA ALA A 162 -17.01 -5.45 -14.11
C ALA A 162 -18.29 -6.24 -13.80
N SER A 163 -18.15 -7.47 -13.29
CA SER A 163 -19.25 -8.35 -12.89
C SER A 163 -19.57 -8.24 -11.39
N ASP A 164 -18.96 -7.28 -10.68
CA ASP A 164 -19.05 -7.10 -9.24
C ASP A 164 -18.72 -8.38 -8.42
N GLN A 165 -17.86 -9.25 -8.96
CA GLN A 165 -17.45 -10.49 -8.30
C GLN A 165 -16.12 -10.33 -7.56
N PRO A 166 -15.97 -10.91 -6.36
CA PRO A 166 -14.68 -10.93 -5.66
C PRO A 166 -13.70 -11.84 -6.38
N PHE A 167 -12.41 -11.54 -6.25
CA PHE A 167 -11.37 -12.44 -6.71
C PHE A 167 -11.35 -13.70 -5.84
N THR A 168 -11.13 -14.86 -6.46
CA THR A 168 -10.93 -16.11 -5.72
C THR A 168 -9.45 -16.41 -5.50
N PRO A 169 -9.09 -17.18 -4.46
CA PRO A 169 -7.70 -17.60 -4.26
C PRO A 169 -7.10 -18.34 -5.46
N GLU A 170 -7.91 -19.14 -6.18
CA GLU A 170 -7.49 -19.90 -7.36
C GLU A 170 -7.20 -18.98 -8.55
N GLN A 171 -7.99 -17.91 -8.73
CA GLN A 171 -7.70 -16.88 -9.73
C GLN A 171 -6.35 -16.24 -9.43
N VAL A 172 -6.16 -15.76 -8.20
CA VAL A 172 -4.94 -15.07 -7.80
C VAL A 172 -3.72 -16.00 -7.84
N GLN A 173 -3.88 -17.28 -7.54
CA GLN A 173 -2.83 -18.29 -7.70
C GLN A 173 -2.33 -18.40 -9.15
N ARG A 174 -3.26 -18.50 -10.11
CA ARG A 174 -2.93 -18.55 -11.53
C ARG A 174 -2.22 -17.27 -11.96
N TRP A 175 -2.81 -16.12 -11.62
CA TRP A 175 -2.23 -14.82 -11.99
C TRP A 175 -0.83 -14.62 -11.42
N SER A 176 -0.62 -14.99 -10.16
CA SER A 176 0.69 -14.90 -9.50
C SER A 176 1.73 -15.78 -10.18
N SER A 177 1.32 -16.97 -10.62
CA SER A 177 2.21 -17.88 -11.36
C SER A 177 2.55 -17.33 -12.75
N SER A 178 1.58 -16.75 -13.46
CA SER A 178 1.80 -16.17 -14.80
C SER A 178 2.63 -14.89 -14.77
N LEU A 179 2.51 -14.05 -13.74
CA LEU A 179 3.18 -12.75 -13.69
C LEU A 179 4.56 -12.77 -13.03
N GLU A 180 4.91 -13.81 -12.28
CA GLU A 180 6.22 -13.92 -11.60
C GLU A 180 7.43 -13.73 -12.54
N PRO A 181 7.48 -14.30 -13.75
CA PRO A 181 8.61 -14.09 -14.66
C PRO A 181 8.78 -12.61 -15.05
N MET A 182 7.67 -11.93 -15.36
CA MET A 182 7.68 -10.51 -15.71
C MET A 182 8.11 -9.64 -14.54
N LEU A 183 7.79 -10.03 -13.31
CA LEU A 183 8.24 -9.30 -12.12
C LEU A 183 9.75 -9.32 -11.93
N ASN A 184 10.33 -10.51 -12.07
CA ASN A 184 11.76 -10.68 -11.94
C ASN A 184 12.49 -9.88 -13.03
N ASP A 185 11.98 -9.96 -14.28
CA ASP A 185 12.51 -9.19 -15.39
C ASP A 185 12.36 -7.67 -15.19
N SER A 186 11.24 -7.20 -14.62
CA SER A 186 11.00 -5.79 -14.35
C SER A 186 12.03 -5.23 -13.37
N LEU A 187 12.37 -5.96 -12.30
CA LEU A 187 13.39 -5.52 -11.36
C LEU A 187 14.77 -5.45 -12.02
N GLU A 188 15.12 -6.43 -12.83
CA GLU A 188 16.40 -6.43 -13.58
C GLU A 188 16.47 -5.26 -14.56
N THR A 189 15.37 -4.93 -15.24
CA THR A 189 15.25 -3.73 -16.07
C THR A 189 15.48 -2.45 -15.25
N VAL A 190 14.84 -2.31 -14.08
CA VAL A 190 15.03 -1.13 -13.22
C VAL A 190 16.49 -0.99 -12.76
N LYS A 191 17.15 -2.10 -12.41
CA LYS A 191 18.59 -2.10 -12.07
C LYS A 191 19.46 -1.62 -13.24
N LYS A 192 19.21 -2.11 -14.46
CA LYS A 192 19.94 -1.68 -15.67
C LYS A 192 19.72 -0.19 -15.97
N LEU A 193 18.48 0.29 -15.87
CA LEU A 193 18.14 1.71 -16.04
C LEU A 193 18.90 2.58 -15.04
N THR A 194 18.89 2.19 -13.77
CA THR A 194 19.59 2.86 -12.67
C THR A 194 21.10 2.96 -12.98
N GLN A 195 21.74 1.85 -13.35
CA GLN A 195 23.16 1.83 -13.70
C GLN A 195 23.53 2.73 -14.89
N ARG A 196 22.63 2.86 -15.87
CA ARG A 196 22.83 3.76 -17.02
C ARG A 196 22.70 5.23 -16.57
N LEU A 197 21.69 5.54 -15.77
CA LEU A 197 21.44 6.89 -15.27
C LEU A 197 22.56 7.37 -14.32
N GLU A 198 23.07 6.51 -13.44
CA GLU A 198 24.14 6.82 -12.49
C GLU A 198 25.42 7.37 -13.16
N ARG A 199 25.69 6.98 -14.41
CA ARG A 199 26.87 7.44 -15.17
C ARG A 199 26.84 8.94 -15.45
N THR A 200 25.65 9.54 -15.53
CA THR A 200 25.48 10.97 -15.82
C THR A 200 25.10 11.78 -14.58
N MET A 201 24.87 11.12 -13.43
CA MET A 201 24.47 11.74 -12.17
C MET A 201 25.65 12.31 -11.37
N THR A 202 25.39 13.35 -10.59
CA THR A 202 26.30 13.82 -9.54
C THR A 202 26.29 12.86 -8.35
N GLU A 203 27.28 13.00 -7.45
CA GLU A 203 27.38 12.11 -6.29
C GLU A 203 26.17 12.23 -5.35
N GLU A 204 25.65 13.43 -5.16
CA GLU A 204 24.46 13.64 -4.31
C GLU A 204 23.22 12.97 -4.92
N GLN A 205 23.03 13.08 -6.23
CA GLN A 205 21.93 12.41 -6.93
C GLN A 205 22.06 10.87 -6.79
N ARG A 206 23.27 10.32 -6.96
CA ARG A 206 23.53 8.87 -6.76
C ARG A 206 23.23 8.41 -5.35
N ARG A 207 23.56 9.22 -4.34
CA ARG A 207 23.26 8.93 -2.92
C ARG A 207 21.75 8.81 -2.68
N ILE A 208 20.96 9.73 -3.24
CA ILE A 208 19.49 9.69 -3.15
C ILE A 208 18.95 8.46 -3.90
N LEU A 209 19.39 8.25 -5.15
CA LEU A 209 18.97 7.12 -5.97
C LEU A 209 19.25 5.78 -5.30
N LYS A 210 20.45 5.60 -4.72
CA LYS A 210 20.82 4.39 -3.97
C LYS A 210 19.86 4.14 -2.81
N ARG A 211 19.57 5.16 -2.01
CA ARG A 211 18.61 5.06 -0.89
C ARG A 211 17.22 4.65 -1.38
N ASP A 212 16.75 5.23 -2.48
CA ASP A 212 15.44 4.93 -3.05
C ASP A 212 15.41 3.50 -3.63
N MET A 213 16.51 3.04 -4.23
CA MET A 213 16.68 1.67 -4.72
C MET A 213 16.75 0.64 -3.60
N ASP A 214 17.41 0.93 -2.49
CA ASP A 214 17.44 0.05 -1.31
C ASP A 214 16.02 -0.18 -0.76
N ALA A 215 15.22 0.89 -0.69
CA ALA A 215 13.82 0.80 -0.30
C ALA A 215 12.99 0.01 -1.32
N LEU A 216 13.18 0.25 -2.63
CA LEU A 216 12.52 -0.52 -3.69
C LEU A 216 12.85 -2.02 -3.59
N LEU A 217 14.12 -2.39 -3.41
CA LEU A 217 14.57 -3.78 -3.28
C LEU A 217 14.01 -4.44 -2.01
N LYS A 218 13.86 -3.69 -0.92
CA LYS A 218 13.14 -4.18 0.26
C LYS A 218 11.67 -4.47 -0.08
N ARG A 219 10.95 -3.51 -0.67
CA ARG A 219 9.54 -3.69 -1.06
C ARG A 219 9.38 -4.88 -2.01
N HIS A 220 10.25 -5.03 -3.00
CA HIS A 220 10.22 -6.15 -3.94
C HIS A 220 10.38 -7.50 -3.24
N ARG A 221 11.38 -7.66 -2.36
CA ARG A 221 11.57 -8.90 -1.57
C ARG A 221 10.38 -9.22 -0.68
N ASP A 222 9.74 -8.19 -0.13
CA ASP A 222 8.50 -8.38 0.60
C ASP A 222 7.43 -8.93 -0.37
N VAL A 223 7.28 -8.35 -1.58
CA VAL A 223 6.33 -8.84 -2.61
C VAL A 223 6.61 -10.26 -3.11
N GLU A 224 7.88 -10.66 -3.27
CA GLU A 224 8.22 -12.04 -3.65
C GLU A 224 7.70 -13.07 -2.64
N LYS A 225 7.82 -12.79 -1.33
CA LYS A 225 7.31 -13.70 -0.27
C LYS A 225 5.80 -13.91 -0.37
N MET A 226 5.08 -12.92 -0.86
CA MET A 226 3.63 -12.94 -1.03
C MET A 226 3.25 -13.70 -2.28
N VAL A 227 3.95 -13.47 -3.39
CA VAL A 227 3.76 -14.22 -4.62
C VAL A 227 3.95 -15.72 -4.33
N VAL A 228 4.93 -16.09 -3.52
CA VAL A 228 5.10 -17.48 -3.04
C VAL A 228 3.89 -17.99 -2.26
N LYS A 229 3.29 -17.18 -1.38
CA LYS A 229 2.06 -17.51 -0.64
C LYS A 229 0.85 -17.66 -1.58
N TRP A 230 0.67 -16.71 -2.49
CA TRP A 230 -0.46 -16.70 -3.42
C TRP A 230 -0.39 -17.84 -4.44
N LYS A 231 0.80 -18.22 -4.88
CA LYS A 231 1.04 -19.42 -5.70
C LYS A 231 0.62 -20.73 -5.01
N LYS A 232 0.42 -20.73 -3.69
CA LYS A 232 -0.13 -21.86 -2.92
C LYS A 232 -1.64 -21.77 -2.71
N GLY A 233 -2.32 -20.75 -3.27
CA GLY A 233 -3.75 -20.51 -3.05
C GLY A 233 -4.05 -19.89 -1.68
N GLU A 234 -3.04 -19.40 -0.95
CA GLU A 234 -3.22 -18.80 0.38
C GLU A 234 -3.51 -17.29 0.31
N TRP A 235 -4.12 -16.82 -0.77
CA TRP A 235 -4.46 -15.40 -0.94
C TRP A 235 -5.70 -15.00 -0.12
N SER A 236 -5.72 -13.75 0.36
CA SER A 236 -6.91 -13.11 0.90
C SER A 236 -7.01 -11.64 0.45
N PRO A 237 -8.21 -11.02 0.42
CA PRO A 237 -8.34 -9.62 0.02
C PRO A 237 -7.48 -8.66 0.84
N ALA A 238 -7.24 -8.97 2.12
CA ALA A 238 -6.40 -8.18 3.02
C ALA A 238 -4.91 -8.20 2.63
N ASP A 239 -4.42 -9.30 2.03
CA ASP A 239 -3.07 -9.32 1.43
C ASP A 239 -2.96 -8.20 0.38
N TRP A 240 -4.09 -7.85 -0.23
CA TRP A 240 -4.15 -6.88 -1.28
C TRP A 240 -4.57 -5.45 -0.89
N GLY A 241 -4.74 -5.19 0.41
CA GLY A 241 -5.33 -3.93 0.87
C GLY A 241 -6.82 -3.77 0.48
N LEU A 242 -7.45 -4.81 -0.07
CA LEU A 242 -8.82 -4.81 -0.58
C LEU A 242 -9.86 -5.15 0.50
N GLN A 243 -9.48 -5.20 1.78
CA GLN A 243 -10.42 -5.46 2.87
C GLN A 243 -11.56 -4.43 2.99
N ASN A 244 -11.38 -3.24 2.40
CA ASN A 244 -12.40 -2.18 2.35
C ASN A 244 -13.08 -2.07 0.97
N ASP A 245 -12.72 -2.92 0.00
CA ASP A 245 -13.37 -2.94 -1.31
C ASP A 245 -14.77 -3.54 -1.18
N PRO A 246 -15.85 -2.83 -1.58
CA PRO A 246 -17.21 -3.34 -1.51
C PRO A 246 -17.40 -4.69 -2.22
N ILE A 247 -16.67 -4.96 -3.30
CA ILE A 247 -16.71 -6.25 -4.00
C ILE A 247 -16.27 -7.40 -3.07
N HIS A 248 -15.28 -7.15 -2.22
CA HIS A 248 -14.66 -8.15 -1.36
C HIS A 248 -15.30 -8.23 0.03
N ALA A 249 -16.31 -7.41 0.32
CA ALA A 249 -16.94 -7.33 1.64
C ALA A 249 -17.50 -8.69 2.12
N GLY A 250 -18.20 -9.42 1.25
CA GLY A 250 -18.74 -10.76 1.57
C GLY A 250 -17.65 -11.77 1.92
N VAL A 251 -16.57 -11.82 1.12
CA VAL A 251 -15.41 -12.69 1.38
C VAL A 251 -14.74 -12.33 2.70
N MET A 252 -14.61 -11.03 3.01
CA MET A 252 -14.05 -10.59 4.28
C MET A 252 -14.90 -11.00 5.48
N GLN A 253 -16.24 -10.96 5.36
CA GLN A 253 -17.14 -11.45 6.39
C GLN A 253 -17.03 -12.97 6.59
N GLU A 254 -16.96 -13.74 5.50
CA GLU A 254 -16.76 -15.20 5.57
C GLU A 254 -15.41 -15.55 6.23
N ILE A 255 -14.33 -14.86 5.85
CA ILE A 255 -13.02 -15.03 6.47
C ILE A 255 -13.11 -14.70 7.96
N ALA A 256 -13.77 -13.61 8.34
CA ALA A 256 -13.97 -13.23 9.74
C ALA A 256 -14.77 -14.30 10.52
N GLN A 257 -15.81 -14.89 9.92
CA GLN A 257 -16.63 -15.95 10.54
C GLN A 257 -15.87 -17.27 10.68
N ARG A 258 -15.15 -17.72 9.64
CA ARG A 258 -14.31 -18.93 9.70
C ARG A 258 -13.18 -18.77 10.69
N SER A 259 -12.61 -17.57 10.72
CA SER A 259 -11.65 -17.18 11.73
C SER A 259 -12.34 -17.19 13.10
N GLY A 260 -13.60 -16.78 13.23
CA GLY A 260 -14.40 -16.69 14.47
C GLY A 260 -14.67 -17.95 15.30
N ALA A 261 -14.07 -19.10 14.99
CA ALA A 261 -13.93 -20.22 15.94
C ALA A 261 -12.54 -20.27 16.63
N ASN A 262 -11.54 -19.53 16.13
CA ASN A 262 -10.18 -19.47 16.70
C ASN A 262 -9.50 -18.08 16.60
N ALA A 263 -10.15 -17.10 15.98
CA ALA A 263 -9.77 -15.71 15.95
C ALA A 263 -10.50 -15.02 17.08
N SER A 264 -9.99 -15.30 18.28
CA SER A 264 -9.56 -14.21 19.14
C SER A 264 -8.97 -13.14 18.22
N THR A 265 -9.79 -12.13 17.95
CA THR A 265 -9.44 -10.98 17.14
C THR A 265 -8.30 -10.33 17.89
N ASP A 266 -7.09 -10.66 17.43
CA ASP A 266 -5.79 -10.09 17.77
C ASP A 266 -5.95 -8.90 18.73
N GLN A 267 -6.07 -9.21 20.03
CA GLN A 267 -6.18 -8.21 21.11
C GLN A 267 -4.83 -7.51 21.30
N ASN A 268 -4.13 -7.25 20.19
CA ASN A 268 -2.82 -6.65 20.16
C ASN A 268 -2.90 -5.16 20.57
N TRP A 269 -4.10 -4.59 20.70
CA TRP A 269 -4.31 -3.35 21.46
C TRP A 269 -4.00 -3.48 22.96
N LYS A 270 -3.78 -4.69 23.46
CA LYS A 270 -3.23 -4.94 24.80
C LYS A 270 -1.70 -4.90 24.82
N ASP A 271 -1.02 -4.94 23.67
CA ASP A 271 0.42 -4.70 23.61
C ASP A 271 0.69 -3.21 23.93
N PRO A 272 1.53 -2.90 24.93
CA PRO A 272 1.94 -1.53 25.24
C PRO A 272 2.50 -0.76 24.02
N SER A 273 3.09 -1.45 23.04
CA SER A 273 3.62 -0.84 21.82
C SER A 273 2.52 -0.26 20.91
N PHE A 274 1.30 -0.80 20.98
CA PHE A 274 0.14 -0.31 20.23
C PHE A 274 -0.24 1.10 20.64
N ALA A 275 -0.22 1.38 21.94
CA ALA A 275 -0.59 2.67 22.47
C ALA A 275 0.39 3.78 22.02
N ASN A 276 1.63 3.42 21.69
CA ASN A 276 2.67 4.35 21.25
C ASN A 276 2.63 4.65 19.74
N ASN A 277 1.69 4.09 18.97
CA ASN A 277 1.58 4.31 17.52
C ASN A 277 0.24 4.98 17.18
N GLU A 278 0.25 6.27 16.78
CA GLU A 278 -0.99 7.01 16.53
C GLU A 278 -1.80 6.44 15.36
N ASN A 279 -1.16 5.73 14.42
CA ASN A 279 -1.86 5.08 13.30
C ASN A 279 -2.68 3.86 13.75
N GLU A 280 -2.30 3.22 14.86
CA GLU A 280 -3.06 2.11 15.42
C GLU A 280 -4.31 2.61 16.17
N TRP A 281 -4.35 3.87 16.61
CA TRP A 281 -5.52 4.45 17.28
C TRP A 281 -6.72 4.59 16.32
N GLU A 282 -6.48 4.97 15.06
CA GLU A 282 -7.49 4.98 14.00
C GLU A 282 -8.12 3.60 13.80
N ARG A 283 -7.28 2.56 13.79
CA ARG A 283 -7.73 1.17 13.67
C ARG A 283 -8.57 0.75 14.86
N TYR A 284 -8.17 1.13 16.07
CA TYR A 284 -8.95 0.89 17.28
C TYR A 284 -10.32 1.57 17.22
N VAL A 285 -10.38 2.84 16.83
CA VAL A 285 -11.64 3.60 16.75
C VAL A 285 -12.57 3.02 15.69
N ARG A 286 -12.03 2.65 14.52
CA ARG A 286 -12.80 1.97 13.48
C ARG A 286 -13.38 0.65 13.99
N TRP A 287 -12.53 -0.20 14.57
CA TRP A 287 -12.96 -1.46 15.19
C TRP A 287 -14.03 -1.21 16.26
N PHE A 288 -13.85 -0.22 17.13
CA PHE A 288 -14.79 0.14 18.19
C PHE A 288 -16.16 0.50 17.59
N CYS A 289 -16.17 1.37 16.58
CA CYS A 289 -17.40 1.76 15.90
C CYS A 289 -18.08 0.60 15.18
N ASP A 290 -17.31 -0.30 14.58
CA ASP A 290 -17.86 -1.46 13.87
C ASP A 290 -18.40 -2.52 14.84
N TYR A 291 -17.67 -2.81 15.93
CA TYR A 291 -18.06 -3.78 16.96
C TYR A 291 -19.35 -3.38 17.69
N PHE A 292 -19.51 -2.09 18.00
CA PHE A 292 -20.70 -1.58 18.67
C PHE A 292 -21.79 -1.09 17.71
N GLU A 293 -21.62 -1.27 16.40
CA GLU A 293 -22.59 -0.86 15.37
C GLU A 293 -22.92 0.64 15.47
N CYS A 294 -21.89 1.49 15.61
CA CYS A 294 -22.05 2.93 15.76
C CYS A 294 -22.71 3.56 14.53
N ASP A 295 -23.74 4.38 14.78
CA ASP A 295 -24.40 5.18 13.75
C ASP A 295 -23.53 6.35 13.25
N ALA A 296 -24.05 7.14 12.30
CA ALA A 296 -23.32 8.27 11.73
C ALA A 296 -22.97 9.37 12.75
N SER A 297 -23.85 9.64 13.73
CA SER A 297 -23.61 10.63 14.78
C SER A 297 -22.52 10.14 15.74
N GLN A 298 -22.60 8.86 16.13
CA GLN A 298 -21.61 8.20 16.99
C GLN A 298 -20.23 8.16 16.33
N ARG A 299 -20.15 7.82 15.04
CA ARG A 299 -18.89 7.82 14.28
C ARG A 299 -18.27 9.22 14.21
N THR A 300 -19.06 10.24 13.94
CA THR A 300 -18.59 11.64 13.95
C THR A 300 -18.01 12.04 15.32
N LYS A 301 -18.67 11.62 16.40
CA LYS A 301 -18.19 11.88 17.78
C LYS A 301 -16.91 11.11 18.10
N ALA A 302 -16.81 9.86 17.66
CA ALA A 302 -15.62 9.03 17.82
C ALA A 302 -14.42 9.63 17.09
N ASP A 303 -14.60 10.13 15.86
CA ASP A 303 -13.56 10.80 15.08
C ASP A 303 -13.07 12.08 15.76
N ALA A 304 -13.97 12.86 16.37
CA ALA A 304 -13.60 14.06 17.13
C ALA A 304 -12.74 13.72 18.37
N ILE A 305 -13.09 12.65 19.09
CA ILE A 305 -12.32 12.15 20.24
C ILE A 305 -10.93 11.69 19.78
N LEU A 306 -10.86 10.91 18.70
CA LEU A 306 -9.61 10.45 18.10
C LEU A 306 -8.72 11.62 17.69
N LYS A 307 -9.27 12.60 16.96
CA LYS A 307 -8.52 13.78 16.51
C LYS A 307 -7.90 14.54 17.68
N THR A 308 -8.66 14.73 18.76
CA THR A 308 -8.18 15.40 19.97
C THR A 308 -7.04 14.61 20.61
N ALA A 309 -7.21 13.31 20.79
CA ALA A 309 -6.20 12.44 21.38
C ALA A 309 -4.90 12.45 20.55
N LYS A 310 -5.00 12.35 19.22
CA LYS A 310 -3.83 12.41 18.31
C LYS A 310 -3.11 13.75 18.42
N GLN A 311 -3.82 14.87 18.49
CA GLN A 311 -3.22 16.19 18.65
C GLN A 311 -2.45 16.31 19.98
N GLU A 312 -3.00 15.79 21.07
CA GLU A 312 -2.31 15.76 22.37
C GLU A 312 -1.05 14.87 22.33
N ALA A 313 -1.13 13.70 21.69
CA ALA A 313 0.03 12.80 21.52
C ALA A 313 1.15 13.43 20.69
N ILE A 314 0.80 14.11 19.59
CA ILE A 314 1.75 14.84 18.74
C ILE A 314 2.44 15.93 19.56
N ARG A 315 1.68 16.78 20.27
CA ARG A 315 2.26 17.84 21.12
C ARG A 315 3.20 17.26 22.18
N TYR A 316 2.83 16.14 22.81
CA TYR A 316 3.68 15.48 23.78
C TYR A 316 5.00 15.01 23.16
N ARG A 317 4.94 14.31 22.02
CA ARG A 317 6.14 13.87 21.28
C ARG A 317 7.02 15.02 20.84
N GLU A 318 6.44 16.10 20.34
CA GLU A 318 7.18 17.31 19.96
C GLU A 318 7.91 17.91 21.17
N SER A 319 7.24 18.01 22.32
CA SER A 319 7.86 18.51 23.55
C SER A 319 9.00 17.63 24.07
N ARG A 320 9.01 16.34 23.70
CA ARG A 320 10.01 15.34 24.11
C ARG A 320 10.95 14.92 22.99
N ARG A 321 10.91 15.58 21.81
CA ARG A 321 11.59 15.16 20.58
C ARG A 321 13.07 14.84 20.81
N ASN A 322 13.79 15.71 21.50
CA ASN A 322 15.23 15.55 21.75
C ASN A 322 15.53 14.34 22.65
N VAL A 323 14.72 14.12 23.68
CA VAL A 323 14.89 13.00 24.61
C VAL A 323 14.65 11.67 23.89
N ILE A 324 13.56 11.59 23.11
CA ILE A 324 13.22 10.40 22.31
C ILE A 324 14.36 10.08 21.33
N ALA A 325 14.80 11.08 20.54
CA ALA A 325 15.87 10.90 19.56
C ALA A 325 17.20 10.45 20.19
N GLN A 326 17.52 10.93 21.40
CA GLN A 326 18.70 10.50 22.15
C GLN A 326 18.61 9.01 22.52
N TYR A 327 17.47 8.54 23.04
CA TYR A 327 17.29 7.12 23.36
C TYR A 327 17.32 6.24 22.12
N GLU A 328 16.63 6.62 21.04
CA GLU A 328 16.63 5.88 19.78
C GLU A 328 18.06 5.73 19.23
N THR A 329 18.85 6.80 19.24
CA THR A 329 20.25 6.79 18.82
C THR A 329 21.09 5.86 19.69
N ARG A 330 20.92 5.89 21.02
CA ARG A 330 21.64 5.01 21.95
C ARG A 330 21.26 3.55 21.75
N ILE A 331 19.97 3.25 21.58
CA ILE A 331 19.45 1.88 21.31
C ILE A 331 20.01 1.32 19.99
N ALA A 332 20.09 2.16 18.96
CA ALA A 332 20.62 1.75 17.65
C ALA A 332 22.12 1.40 17.70
N ASN A 333 22.89 2.14 18.50
CA ASN A 333 24.34 1.97 18.60
C ASN A 333 24.75 0.95 19.69
N GLU A 334 23.85 0.57 20.59
CA GLU A 334 24.14 -0.37 21.68
C GLU A 334 24.24 -1.81 21.18
N LYS A 335 25.40 -2.43 21.44
CA LYS A 335 25.69 -3.81 21.03
C LYS A 335 25.35 -4.81 22.13
N ASN A 336 25.34 -4.38 23.39
CA ASN A 336 25.02 -5.22 24.52
C ASN A 336 23.48 -5.40 24.64
N PRO A 337 22.95 -6.64 24.54
CA PRO A 337 21.51 -6.88 24.62
C PRO A 337 20.85 -6.40 25.92
N ALA A 338 21.53 -6.55 27.08
CA ALA A 338 20.98 -6.15 28.37
C ALA A 338 20.89 -4.62 28.49
N ALA A 339 21.93 -3.90 28.06
CA ALA A 339 21.92 -2.44 28.02
C ALA A 339 20.87 -1.91 27.04
N LYS A 340 20.71 -2.56 25.89
CA LYS A 340 19.68 -2.24 24.90
C LYS A 340 18.26 -2.40 25.48
N THR A 341 18.02 -3.48 26.23
CA THR A 341 16.75 -3.69 26.94
C THR A 341 16.48 -2.60 27.98
N ALA A 342 17.50 -2.21 28.77
CA ALA A 342 17.35 -1.13 29.75
C ALA A 342 17.06 0.23 29.09
N LEU A 343 17.76 0.57 28.00
CA LEU A 343 17.49 1.78 27.22
C LEU A 343 16.09 1.79 26.61
N THR A 344 15.62 0.63 26.15
CA THR A 344 14.26 0.47 25.61
C THR A 344 13.21 0.68 26.71
N ALA A 345 13.46 0.17 27.92
CA ALA A 345 12.57 0.38 29.07
C ALA A 345 12.47 1.87 29.45
N GLU A 346 13.59 2.58 29.46
CA GLU A 346 13.60 4.04 29.71
C GLU A 346 12.91 4.84 28.60
N LEU A 347 13.08 4.45 27.33
CA LEU A 347 12.31 5.03 26.24
C LEU A 347 10.81 4.81 26.43
N ASN A 348 10.39 3.58 26.76
CA ASN A 348 8.99 3.26 27.03
C ASN A 348 8.42 4.07 28.20
N LYS A 349 9.21 4.30 29.26
CA LYS A 349 8.81 5.17 30.38
C LYS A 349 8.57 6.61 29.93
N ASN A 350 9.39 7.13 29.02
CA ASN A 350 9.19 8.47 28.45
C ASN A 350 7.97 8.53 27.52
N LEU A 351 7.59 7.42 26.89
CA LEU A 351 6.41 7.30 26.04
C LEU A 351 5.13 6.96 26.82
N ALA A 352 5.22 6.56 28.08
CA ALA A 352 4.07 6.15 28.91
C ALA A 352 2.88 7.14 28.89
N PRO A 353 3.07 8.48 28.92
CA PRO A 353 1.94 9.41 28.83
C PRO A 353 1.14 9.36 27.54
N ILE A 354 1.74 8.86 26.44
CA ILE A 354 1.02 8.57 25.18
C ILE A 354 0.10 7.36 25.39
N GLY A 355 0.54 6.36 26.16
CA GLY A 355 -0.30 5.26 26.61
C GLY A 355 -1.52 5.73 27.42
N ASP A 356 -1.31 6.66 28.35
CA ASP A 356 -2.39 7.24 29.15
C ASP A 356 -3.38 8.05 28.29
N LEU A 357 -2.88 8.76 27.27
CA LEU A 357 -3.71 9.43 26.27
C LEU A 357 -4.61 8.45 25.50
N PHE A 358 -4.05 7.33 25.07
CA PHE A 358 -4.81 6.27 24.40
C PHE A 358 -5.88 5.68 25.33
N GLN A 359 -5.53 5.42 26.59
CA GLN A 359 -6.48 4.87 27.56
C GLN A 359 -7.63 5.85 27.86
N ARG A 360 -7.34 7.15 28.04
CA ARG A 360 -8.37 8.21 28.14
C ARG A 360 -9.25 8.28 26.91
N MET A 361 -8.68 8.11 25.71
CA MET A 361 -9.45 8.05 24.46
C MET A 361 -10.44 6.88 24.50
N LYS A 362 -10.03 5.69 24.93
CA LYS A 362 -10.91 4.51 25.05
C LYS A 362 -12.05 4.74 26.03
N GLU A 363 -11.74 5.32 27.19
CA GLU A 363 -12.74 5.65 28.22
C GLU A 363 -13.78 6.64 27.68
N ARG A 364 -13.33 7.68 26.97
CA ARG A 364 -14.23 8.65 26.32
C ARG A 364 -15.05 8.04 25.21
N LEU A 365 -14.50 7.13 24.41
CA LEU A 365 -15.28 6.39 23.41
C LEU A 365 -16.41 5.59 24.08
N ALA A 366 -16.10 4.83 25.15
CA ALA A 366 -17.10 4.06 25.87
C ALA A 366 -18.17 4.93 26.56
N ALA A 367 -17.76 6.03 27.18
CA ALA A 367 -18.65 6.93 27.93
C ALA A 367 -19.48 7.82 27.00
N ASP A 368 -18.84 8.48 26.04
CA ASP A 368 -19.44 9.56 25.27
C ASP A 368 -20.10 9.08 23.97
N VAL A 369 -19.61 7.99 23.36
CA VAL A 369 -20.09 7.54 22.05
C VAL A 369 -21.20 6.50 22.18
N LEU A 370 -21.05 5.51 23.06
CA LEU A 370 -22.00 4.40 23.17
C LEU A 370 -23.29 4.79 23.88
N THR A 371 -24.41 4.26 23.38
CA THR A 371 -25.71 4.28 24.07
C THR A 371 -25.68 3.36 25.28
N SER A 372 -26.62 3.56 26.22
CA SER A 372 -26.77 2.68 27.38
C SER A 372 -26.93 1.20 27.00
N ALA A 373 -27.62 0.92 25.89
CA ALA A 373 -27.81 -0.46 25.39
C ALA A 373 -26.54 -1.06 24.77
N GLN A 374 -25.69 -0.26 24.12
CA GLN A 374 -24.41 -0.73 23.60
C GLN A 374 -23.39 -0.97 24.72
N ARG A 375 -23.41 -0.14 25.78
CA ARG A 375 -22.49 -0.29 26.92
C ARG A 375 -22.63 -1.62 27.66
N THR A 376 -23.80 -2.26 27.64
CA THR A 376 -23.98 -3.59 28.26
C THR A 376 -23.24 -4.70 27.50
N ARG A 377 -22.85 -4.45 26.24
CA ARG A 377 -22.01 -5.35 25.43
C ARG A 377 -20.51 -5.14 25.67
N LEU A 378 -20.11 -4.12 26.45
CA LEU A 378 -18.71 -3.98 26.82
C LEU A 378 -18.32 -5.25 27.60
N PRO A 379 -17.22 -5.92 27.22
CA PRO A 379 -16.67 -6.98 28.05
C PRO A 379 -16.52 -6.39 29.45
N GLN A 380 -17.14 -7.01 30.46
CA GLN A 380 -16.86 -6.70 31.85
C GLN A 380 -15.42 -7.12 32.10
N THR A 381 -14.47 -6.32 31.62
CA THR A 381 -13.06 -6.50 31.95
C THR A 381 -12.99 -6.26 33.44
N ALA A 382 -12.77 -7.34 34.18
CA ALA A 382 -12.65 -7.43 35.62
C ALA A 382 -12.32 -6.07 36.21
N THR A 383 -13.31 -5.49 36.87
CA THR A 383 -13.17 -4.34 37.76
C THR A 383 -11.86 -4.52 38.50
N VAL A 384 -10.94 -3.57 38.30
CA VAL A 384 -9.63 -3.51 38.93
C VAL A 384 -9.78 -4.01 40.36
N SER A 385 -9.15 -5.15 40.65
CA SER A 385 -8.97 -5.67 42.00
C SER A 385 -8.34 -4.56 42.82
N GLY A 386 -9.21 -3.78 43.46
CA GLY A 386 -8.83 -2.76 44.41
C GLY A 386 -8.18 -3.49 45.55
N ALA A 387 -6.91 -3.17 45.77
CA ALA A 387 -6.23 -3.44 47.01
C ALA A 387 -7.09 -2.90 48.16
N GLU A 388 -7.87 -3.79 48.78
CA GLU A 388 -8.16 -3.68 50.20
C GLU A 388 -6.80 -3.73 50.89
N LYS A 389 -6.31 -2.56 51.30
CA LYS A 389 -5.34 -2.45 52.38
C LYS A 389 -6.03 -3.01 53.62
N SER A 390 -5.85 -4.30 53.87
CA SER A 390 -5.97 -4.83 55.23
C SER A 390 -4.85 -4.18 56.04
N GLY A 391 -5.24 -3.29 56.94
CA GLY A 391 -4.38 -2.93 58.05
C GLY A 391 -4.19 -4.15 58.95
N ASP A 392 -2.93 -4.43 59.26
CA ASP A 392 -2.42 -4.62 60.62
C ASP A 392 -0.91 -4.35 60.63
#